data_AF-A0A132EIC9-F1
#
_entry.id   AF-A0A132EIC9-F1
#
_cell.length_a   1.000
_cell.length_b   1.000
_cell.length_c   1.000
_cell.angle_alpha   90.00
_cell.angle_beta   90.00
_cell.angle_gamma   90.00
#
_symmetry.space_group_name_H-M   'P 1'
#
loop_
_entity.id
_entity.type
_entity.pdbx_description
1 polymer ?
#
loop_
_entity_poly.entity_id
_entity_poly.type
_entity_poly.pdbx_seq_one_letter_code
_entity_poly.pdbx_strand_id
1 'polypeptide(L)' 'MSATFLFGGATRSGATTRIPLHHGDVVVWGGVDRMRFHGVMPLKDRPPNALGSQRINFTFRKAG' A
#
# COMPACT_ATOMS: atom_id res chain seq x y z
N MET A 1 -6.59 -7.99 -9.07
CA MET A 1 -5.11 -7.86 -9.00
C MET A 1 -4.71 -7.56 -7.55
N SER A 2 -3.60 -8.11 -7.05
CA SER A 2 -3.13 -7.88 -5.68
C SER A 2 -1.77 -7.18 -5.66
N ALA A 3 -1.52 -6.34 -4.65
CA ALA A 3 -0.21 -5.76 -4.36
C ALA A 3 0.23 -6.14 -2.94
N THR A 4 1.54 -6.26 -2.70
CA THR A 4 2.06 -6.41 -1.34
C THR A 4 2.40 -5.03 -0.78
N PHE A 5 1.58 -4.56 0.16
CA PHE A 5 1.82 -3.34 0.91
C PHE A 5 2.81 -3.62 2.04
N LEU A 6 3.82 -2.77 2.14
CA LEU A 6 4.80 -2.77 3.22
C LEU A 6 4.36 -1.74 4.26
N PHE A 7 4.08 -2.20 5.47
CA PHE A 7 3.76 -1.33 6.61
C PHE A 7 4.89 -1.42 7.64
N GLY A 8 5.73 -0.39 7.66
CA GLY A 8 6.95 -0.31 8.46
C GLY A 8 6.73 0.28 9.85
N GLY A 9 7.85 0.48 10.56
CA GLY A 9 7.90 1.16 11.84
C GLY A 9 8.15 2.66 11.73
N ALA A 10 8.56 3.26 12.86
CA ALA A 10 8.90 4.68 12.97
C ALA A 10 10.27 5.04 12.35
N THR A 11 11.10 4.05 12.01
CA THR A 11 12.41 4.23 11.38
C THR A 11 12.49 3.47 10.05
N ARG A 12 13.39 3.91 9.16
CA ARG A 12 13.56 3.31 7.83
C ARG A 12 13.98 1.83 7.90
N SER A 13 14.77 1.45 8.90
CA SER A 13 15.22 0.08 9.16
C SER A 13 14.31 -0.69 10.12
N GLY A 14 13.21 -0.09 10.57
CA GLY A 14 12.27 -0.71 11.49
C GLY A 14 11.57 -1.94 10.90
N ALA A 15 11.02 -2.78 11.78
CA ALA A 15 10.27 -3.96 11.38
C ALA A 15 9.15 -3.61 10.38
N THR A 16 9.01 -4.44 9.34
CA THR A 16 8.07 -4.21 8.24
C THR A 16 7.13 -5.40 8.08
N THR A 17 5.83 -5.14 8.16
CA THR A 17 4.77 -6.13 7.91
C THR A 17 4.41 -6.13 6.43
N ARG A 18 4.20 -7.32 5.85
CA ARG A 18 3.76 -7.50 4.46
C ARG A 18 2.27 -7.82 4.43
N ILE A 19 1.47 -6.95 3.84
CA ILE A 19 0.00 -7.06 3.81
C ILE A 19 -0.44 -7.16 2.34
N PRO A 20 -1.10 -8.25 1.91
CA PRO A 20 -1.68 -8.32 0.58
C PRO A 20 -2.92 -7.41 0.48
N LEU A 21 -2.95 -6.52 -0.51
CA LEU A 21 -4.10 -5.69 -0.83
C LEU A 21 -4.69 -6.11 -2.17
N HIS A 22 -5.95 -6.53 -2.15
CA HIS A 22 -6.76 -6.89 -3.31
C HIS A 22 -7.47 -5.66 -3.90
N HIS A 23 -8.23 -5.87 -4.97
CA HIS A 23 -9.09 -4.83 -5.52
C HIS A 23 -10.24 -4.54 -4.54
N GLY A 24 -10.47 -3.27 -4.25
CA GLY A 24 -11.50 -2.83 -3.30
C GLY A 24 -11.02 -2.67 -1.85
N ASP A 25 -9.86 -3.24 -1.50
CA ASP A 25 -9.31 -3.10 -0.15
C ASP A 25 -8.92 -1.65 0.17
N VAL A 26 -9.19 -1.23 1.40
CA VAL A 26 -8.86 0.10 1.93
C VAL A 26 -7.96 -0.05 3.15
N VAL A 27 -6.91 0.77 3.21
CA VAL A 27 -6.02 0.88 4.37
C VAL A 27 -6.12 2.29 4.93
N VAL A 28 -6.35 2.40 6.24
CA VAL A 28 -6.41 3.67 6.97
C VAL A 28 -5.42 3.61 8.12
N TRP A 29 -4.59 4.64 8.26
CA TRP A 29 -3.71 4.79 9.42
C TRP A 29 -3.57 6.26 9.83
N GLY A 30 -3.38 6.48 11.12
CA GLY A 30 -3.35 7.80 11.75
C GLY A 30 -2.84 7.70 13.19
N GLY A 31 -2.99 8.77 13.97
CA GLY A 31 -2.48 8.81 15.35
C GLY A 31 -0.98 8.51 15.42
N VAL A 32 -0.59 7.61 16.34
CA VAL A 32 0.81 7.19 16.53
C VAL A 32 1.45 6.56 15.28
N ASP A 33 0.62 6.03 14.37
CA ASP A 33 1.08 5.37 13.15
C ASP A 33 1.17 6.32 11.95
N ARG A 34 0.76 7.60 12.11
CA ARG A 34 0.60 8.57 11.02
C ARG A 34 1.86 8.76 10.17
N MET A 35 3.03 8.61 10.81
CA MET A 35 4.35 8.84 10.20
C MET A 35 5.14 7.56 9.93
N ARG A 36 4.49 6.39 9.97
CA ARG A 36 5.15 5.13 9.64
C ARG A 36 5.68 5.10 8.22
N PHE A 37 6.85 4.51 8.06
CA PHE A 37 7.37 4.14 6.75
C PHE A 37 6.44 3.13 6.11
N HIS A 38 6.15 3.31 4.82
CA HIS A 38 5.29 2.40 4.07
C HIS A 38 5.65 2.43 2.58
N GLY A 39 5.24 1.39 1.85
CA GLY A 39 5.52 1.28 0.42
C GLY A 39 4.76 0.14 -0.22
N VAL A 40 5.01 -0.08 -1.50
CA VAL A 40 4.42 -1.18 -2.27
C VAL A 40 5.56 -1.93 -2.94
N MET A 41 5.63 -3.26 -2.77
CA MET A 41 6.58 -4.10 -3.52
C MET A 41 6.28 -4.04 -5.02
N PRO A 42 7.26 -4.31 -5.90
CA PRO A 42 7.03 -4.44 -7.33
C PRO A 42 5.82 -5.32 -7.63
N LEU A 43 4.94 -4.81 -8.51
CA LEU A 43 3.76 -5.55 -8.91
C LEU A 43 4.17 -6.77 -9.73
N LYS A 44 3.54 -7.91 -9.46
CA LYS A 44 3.69 -9.09 -10.31
C LYS A 44 2.80 -8.92 -11.54
N ASP A 45 3.32 -9.22 -12.72
CA ASP A 45 2.55 -9.17 -13.96
C ASP A 45 1.36 -10.12 -13.92
N ARG A 46 0.14 -9.60 -14.16
CA ARG A 46 -1.10 -10.39 -14.27
C ARG A 46 -2.20 -9.68 -15.09
N PRO A 47 -2.28 -9.87 -16.42
CA PRO A 47 -3.51 -9.66 -17.20
C PRO A 47 -4.34 -10.97 -17.29
N PRO A 48 -5.64 -10.97 -17.66
CA PRO A 48 -6.42 -9.90 -18.31
C PRO A 48 -7.46 -9.30 -17.36
N ASN A 49 -7.32 -8.01 -17.08
CA ASN A 49 -8.37 -7.21 -16.45
C ASN A 49 -8.52 -5.91 -17.25
N ALA A 50 -9.61 -5.15 -17.05
CA ALA A 50 -9.90 -3.93 -17.80
C ALA A 50 -8.80 -2.85 -17.73
N LEU A 51 -7.90 -2.92 -16.76
CA LEU A 51 -6.76 -2.02 -16.55
C LEU A 51 -5.40 -2.65 -16.92
N GLY A 52 -5.37 -3.87 -17.47
CA GLY A 52 -4.13 -4.58 -17.79
C GLY A 52 -3.23 -4.81 -16.56
N SER A 53 -1.93 -4.60 -16.69
CA SER A 53 -0.96 -4.70 -15.58
C SER A 53 -0.93 -3.46 -14.66
N GLN A 54 -1.96 -2.61 -14.70
CA GLN A 54 -2.03 -1.41 -13.86
C GLN A 54 -2.81 -1.65 -12.56
N ARG A 55 -2.32 -1.07 -11.46
CA ARG A 55 -3.04 -0.97 -10.20
C ARG A 55 -3.14 0.49 -9.78
N ILE A 56 -4.37 0.98 -9.62
CA ILE A 56 -4.66 2.36 -9.22
C ILE A 56 -4.83 2.40 -7.70
N ASN A 57 -4.28 3.45 -7.07
CA ASN A 57 -4.42 3.71 -5.64
C ASN A 57 -4.82 5.18 -5.44
N PHE A 58 -5.86 5.41 -4.64
CA PHE A 58 -6.25 6.73 -4.20
C PHE A 58 -5.79 6.97 -2.77
N THR A 59 -4.97 8.00 -2.54
CA THR A 59 -4.47 8.35 -1.19
C THR A 59 -5.14 9.64 -0.73
N PHE A 60 -6.11 9.52 0.16
CA PHE A 60 -6.83 10.67 0.73
C PHE A 60 -6.13 11.22 1.97
N ARG A 61 -5.98 12.55 2.04
CA ARG A 61 -5.37 13.27 3.17
C ARG A 61 -6.02 14.65 3.32
N LYS A 62 -6.12 15.16 4.54
CA LYS A 62 -6.32 16.60 4.78
C LYS A 62 -4.96 17.30 4.63
N ALA A 63 -4.80 18.12 3.60
CA ALA A 63 -3.55 18.80 3.25
C ALA A 63 -3.58 20.32 3.45
N GLY A 64 -4.69 20.86 3.96
CA GLY A 64 -4.93 22.27 4.30
C GLY A 64 -6.09 22.38 5.29
#